data_AF-A0A0U5F444-F1
#
_entry.id   AF-A0A0U5F444-F1
#
_cell.length_a   1.000
_cell.length_b   1.000
_cell.length_c   1.000
_cell.angle_alpha   90.00
_cell.angle_beta   90.00
_cell.angle_gamma   90.00
#
_symmetry.space_group_name_H-M   'P 1'
#
loop_
_entity.id
_entity.type
_entity.pdbx_description
1 polymer ?
#
loop_
_entity_poly.entity_id
_entity_poly.type
_entity_poly.pdbx_seq_one_letter_code
_entity_poly.pdbx_strand_id
1 'polypeptide(L)'
;MKPYTTCPDHSPTPQVDTYTLAAQRGLFSTDTLPSATAQELARYEQAILHLRAASHSLQWPFYTNTAFAADQHRYCEESIGEIVQTVRDLLERQQQPLG
;
A
#
# COMPACT_ATOMS: atom_id res chain seq x y z
N MET A 1 27.00 -13.04 35.62
CA MET A 1 26.15 -11.96 35.09
C MET A 1 26.84 -11.37 33.87
N LYS A 2 26.29 -11.55 32.67
CA LYS A 2 26.77 -10.86 31.45
C LYS A 2 25.84 -9.67 31.20
N PRO A 3 26.37 -8.48 30.83
CA PRO A 3 25.56 -7.29 30.66
C PRO A 3 24.67 -7.43 29.42
N TYR A 4 23.42 -6.99 29.56
CA TYR A 4 22.46 -6.89 28.48
C TYR A 4 22.92 -5.79 27.52
N THR A 5 23.30 -6.18 26.30
CA THR A 5 23.43 -5.24 25.19
C THR A 5 22.03 -4.74 24.86
N THR A 6 21.81 -3.46 25.07
CA THR A 6 20.62 -2.71 24.67
C THR A 6 20.30 -3.03 23.21
N CYS A 7 19.18 -3.69 22.95
CA CYS A 7 18.65 -3.79 21.59
C CYS A 7 18.37 -2.37 21.10
N PRO A 8 18.86 -1.95 19.92
CA PRO A 8 18.45 -0.69 19.36
C PRO A 8 16.94 -0.76 19.12
N ASP A 9 16.23 0.20 19.72
CA ASP A 9 14.82 0.46 19.52
C ASP A 9 14.64 0.93 18.07
N HIS A 10 14.64 -0.02 17.14
CA HIS A 10 14.10 0.18 15.80
C HIS A 10 12.57 0.16 15.94
N SER A 11 12.01 1.16 16.60
CA SER A 11 10.63 1.54 16.38
C SER A 11 10.53 1.89 14.88
N PRO A 12 9.87 1.06 14.05
CA PRO A 12 9.68 1.40 12.65
C PRO A 12 8.78 2.63 12.66
N THR A 13 9.32 3.80 12.33
CA THR A 13 8.48 4.94 11.96
C THR A 13 7.52 4.44 10.88
N PRO A 14 6.20 4.59 11.04
CA PRO A 14 5.26 4.16 10.01
C PRO A 14 5.58 4.97 8.76
N GLN A 15 6.22 4.34 7.77
CA GLN A 15 6.40 4.94 6.47
C GLN A 15 5.00 5.24 5.94
N VAL A 16 4.71 6.53 5.78
CA VAL A 16 3.47 6.98 5.16
C VAL A 16 3.59 6.64 3.68
N ASP A 17 3.11 5.46 3.30
CA ASP A 17 3.14 5.02 1.91
C ASP A 17 2.16 5.83 1.03
N THR A 18 2.31 5.68 -0.28
CA THR A 18 1.51 6.37 -1.30
C THR A 18 0.00 6.19 -1.13
N TYR A 19 -0.45 5.01 -0.67
CA TYR A 19 -1.87 4.77 -0.41
C TYR A 19 -2.36 5.59 0.79
N THR A 20 -1.59 5.69 1.87
CA THR A 20 -1.99 6.46 3.07
C THR A 20 -2.35 7.90 2.70
N LEU A 21 -1.49 8.53 1.90
CA LEU A 21 -1.71 9.89 1.40
C LEU A 21 -2.92 9.96 0.47
N ALA A 22 -3.11 8.96 -0.40
CA ALA A 22 -4.23 8.90 -1.32
C ALA A 22 -5.58 8.72 -0.60
N ALA A 23 -5.64 7.80 0.36
CA ALA A 23 -6.81 7.54 1.20
C ALA A 23 -7.18 8.77 2.04
N GLN A 24 -6.20 9.45 2.64
CA GLN A 24 -6.43 10.71 3.37
C GLN A 24 -6.99 11.83 2.49
N ARG A 25 -6.65 11.84 1.20
CA ARG A 25 -7.21 12.77 0.20
C ARG A 25 -8.58 12.34 -0.34
N GLY A 26 -9.13 11.24 0.17
CA GLY A 26 -10.43 10.72 -0.24
C GLY A 26 -10.43 10.01 -1.60
N LEU A 27 -9.28 9.60 -2.14
CA LEU A 27 -9.21 8.93 -3.44
C LEU A 27 -10.05 7.64 -3.51
N PHE A 28 -10.17 6.94 -2.39
CA PHE A 28 -10.93 5.68 -2.29
C PHE A 28 -12.38 5.89 -1.82
N SER A 29 -12.86 7.14 -1.72
CA SER A 29 -14.23 7.40 -1.29
C SER A 29 -15.23 6.94 -2.35
N THR A 30 -16.27 6.22 -1.92
CA THR A 30 -17.26 5.63 -2.83
C THR A 30 -18.62 6.34 -2.84
N ASP A 31 -18.82 7.35 -1.98
CA ASP A 31 -20.14 7.92 -1.67
C ASP A 31 -20.89 8.51 -2.88
N THR A 32 -20.15 8.97 -3.89
CA THR A 32 -20.72 9.63 -5.07
C THR A 32 -20.57 8.80 -6.35
N LEU A 33 -20.08 7.55 -6.25
CA LEU A 33 -19.73 6.73 -7.40
C LEU A 33 -20.85 5.75 -7.78
N PRO A 34 -21.00 5.41 -9.07
CA PRO A 34 -21.84 4.30 -9.49
C PRO A 34 -21.44 3.00 -8.79
N SER A 35 -22.40 2.13 -8.48
CA SER A 35 -22.15 0.89 -7.72
C SER A 35 -21.07 -0.01 -8.34
N ALA A 36 -20.98 -0.07 -9.67
CA ALA A 36 -19.96 -0.87 -10.34
C ALA A 36 -18.54 -0.31 -10.09
N THR A 37 -18.38 1.00 -10.22
CA THR A 37 -17.12 1.71 -9.94
C THR A 37 -16.74 1.62 -8.47
N ALA A 38 -17.71 1.77 -7.55
CA ALA A 38 -17.47 1.60 -6.12
C ALA A 38 -16.97 0.19 -5.77
N GLN A 39 -17.55 -0.86 -6.36
CA GLN A 39 -17.07 -2.23 -6.19
C GLN A 39 -15.67 -2.45 -6.78
N GLU A 40 -15.37 -1.81 -7.90
CA GLU A 40 -14.03 -1.86 -8.50
C GLU A 40 -12.98 -1.20 -7.59
N LEU A 41 -13.28 -0.01 -7.06
CA LEU A 41 -12.42 0.68 -6.09
C LEU A 41 -12.17 -0.15 -4.84
N ALA A 42 -13.21 -0.79 -4.30
CA ALA A 42 -13.08 -1.67 -3.13
C ALA A 42 -12.12 -2.85 -3.39
N ARG A 43 -12.11 -3.40 -4.62
CA ARG A 43 -11.17 -4.47 -5.00
C ARG A 43 -9.73 -3.96 -5.09
N TYR A 44 -9.51 -2.78 -5.66
CA TYR A 44 -8.18 -2.16 -5.69
C TYR A 44 -7.67 -1.84 -4.29
N GLU A 45 -8.52 -1.29 -3.43
CA GLU A 45 -8.18 -1.03 -2.03
C GLU A 45 -7.82 -2.32 -1.28
N GLN A 46 -8.61 -3.38 -1.45
CA GLN A 46 -8.31 -4.68 -0.86
C GLN A 46 -6.97 -5.24 -1.34
N ALA A 47 -6.64 -5.10 -2.63
CA ALA A 47 -5.33 -5.53 -3.17
C ALA A 47 -4.17 -4.77 -2.51
N ILE A 48 -4.31 -3.45 -2.31
CA ILE A 48 -3.32 -2.64 -1.60
C ILE A 48 -3.14 -3.11 -0.16
N LEU A 49 -4.23 -3.41 0.56
CA LEU A 49 -4.15 -3.92 1.94
C LEU A 49 -3.39 -5.25 2.03
N HIS A 50 -3.60 -6.15 1.06
CA HIS A 50 -2.84 -7.41 0.99
C HIS A 50 -1.36 -7.18 0.69
N LEU A 51 -1.02 -6.27 -0.22
CA LEU A 51 0.37 -5.90 -0.52
C LEU A 51 1.06 -5.27 0.69
N ARG A 52 0.36 -4.45 1.47
CA ARG A 52 0.89 -3.89 2.73
C ARG A 52 1.18 -4.97 3.77
N ALA A 53 0.26 -5.92 3.95
CA ALA A 53 0.47 -7.03 4.87
C ALA A 53 1.67 -7.89 4.46
N ALA A 54 1.83 -8.15 3.15
CA ALA A 54 2.99 -8.85 2.60
C ALA A 54 4.28 -8.04 2.82
N SER A 55 4.27 -6.76 2.47
CA SER A 55 5.39 -5.82 2.65
C SER A 55 5.89 -5.78 4.09
N HIS A 56 4.98 -5.66 5.05
CA HIS A 56 5.30 -5.68 6.48
C HIS A 56 5.93 -7.02 6.92
N SER A 57 5.41 -8.14 6.39
CA SER A 57 5.97 -9.47 6.70
C SER A 57 7.40 -9.62 6.16
N LEU A 58 7.68 -9.07 4.98
CA LEU A 58 8.99 -9.13 4.32
C LEU A 58 10.09 -8.35 5.04
N GLN A 59 9.73 -7.43 5.92
CA GLN A 59 10.68 -6.67 6.75
C GLN A 59 11.17 -7.46 7.97
N TRP A 60 10.66 -8.66 8.22
CA TRP A 60 11.09 -9.46 9.37
C TRP A 60 12.53 -9.95 9.23
N PRO A 61 13.33 -9.98 10.31
CA PRO A 61 14.75 -10.29 10.25
C PRO A 61 15.05 -11.79 10.11
N PHE A 62 14.06 -12.64 9.78
CA PHE A 62 14.17 -14.11 9.81
C PHE A 62 14.30 -14.75 8.43
N TYR A 63 14.35 -13.97 7.34
CA TYR A 63 14.53 -14.54 6.00
C TYR A 63 15.97 -14.98 5.78
N THR A 64 16.14 -16.26 5.43
CA THR A 64 17.44 -16.81 5.01
C THR A 64 17.98 -16.10 3.76
N ASN A 65 17.09 -15.67 2.87
CA ASN A 65 17.43 -14.90 1.67
C ASN A 65 16.95 -13.45 1.83
N THR A 66 17.78 -12.61 2.47
CA THR A 66 17.47 -11.21 2.76
C THR A 66 17.39 -10.34 1.50
N ALA A 67 18.20 -10.64 0.47
CA ALA A 67 18.17 -9.92 -0.80
C ALA A 67 16.85 -10.13 -1.54
N PHE A 68 16.35 -11.38 -1.57
CA PHE A 68 15.04 -11.68 -2.12
C PHE A 68 13.92 -10.99 -1.33
N ALA A 69 13.98 -11.03 0.01
CA ALA A 69 12.97 -10.36 0.84
C ALA A 69 12.93 -8.83 0.58
N ALA A 70 14.09 -8.20 0.43
CA ALA A 70 14.20 -6.78 0.10
C ALA A 70 13.63 -6.46 -1.31
N ASP A 71 13.91 -7.31 -2.31
CA ASP A 71 13.38 -7.13 -3.66
C ASP A 71 11.85 -7.28 -3.70
N GLN A 72 11.31 -8.28 -3.00
CA GLN A 72 9.85 -8.47 -2.87
C GLN A 72 9.18 -7.32 -2.09
N HIS A 73 9.87 -6.77 -1.08
CA HIS A 73 9.38 -5.62 -0.33
C HIS A 73 9.22 -4.40 -1.26
N ARG A 74 10.26 -4.10 -2.06
CA ARG A 74 10.21 -3.04 -3.07
C ARG A 74 9.13 -3.29 -4.12
N TYR A 75 8.98 -4.52 -4.60
CA TYR A 75 7.90 -4.88 -5.53
C TYR A 75 6.51 -4.57 -4.95
N CYS A 76 6.28 -4.84 -3.66
CA CYS A 76 5.03 -4.49 -3.00
C CYS A 76 4.80 -2.98 -2.95
N GLU A 77 5.83 -2.18 -2.62
CA GLU A 77 5.74 -0.72 -2.59
C GLU A 77 5.44 -0.13 -3.98
N GLU A 78 6.12 -0.60 -5.01
CA GLU A 78 5.91 -0.19 -6.40
C GLU A 78 4.48 -0.56 -6.86
N SER A 79 4.04 -1.80 -6.60
CA SER A 79 2.70 -2.27 -6.95
C SER A 79 1.59 -1.46 -6.28
N ILE A 80 1.78 -1.03 -5.02
CA ILE A 80 0.81 -0.15 -4.34
C ILE A 80 0.72 1.20 -5.07
N GLY A 81 1.85 1.77 -5.50
CA GLY A 81 1.89 3.01 -6.28
C GLY A 81 1.15 2.88 -7.61
N GLU A 82 1.36 1.79 -8.33
CA GLU A 82 0.70 1.50 -9.61
C GLU A 82 -0.82 1.37 -9.46
N ILE A 83 -1.30 0.69 -8.42
CA ILE A 83 -2.74 0.57 -8.15
C ILE A 83 -3.33 1.94 -7.80
N VAL A 84 -2.65 2.75 -6.99
CA VAL A 84 -3.09 4.12 -6.68
C VAL A 84 -3.20 4.97 -7.95
N GLN A 85 -2.24 4.86 -8.87
CA GLN A 85 -2.31 5.57 -10.15
C GLN A 85 -3.46 5.06 -11.02
N THR A 86 -3.69 3.75 -11.06
CA THR A 86 -4.83 3.15 -11.78
C THR A 86 -6.17 3.69 -11.26
N VAL A 87 -6.32 3.83 -9.94
CA VAL A 87 -7.54 4.41 -9.34
C VAL A 87 -7.70 5.89 -9.71
N ARG A 88 -6.62 6.67 -9.75
CA ARG A 88 -6.66 8.07 -10.23
C ARG A 88 -7.16 8.15 -11.67
N ASP A 89 -6.55 7.37 -12.56
CA ASP A 89 -6.93 7.34 -13.97
C ASP A 89 -8.39 6.90 -14.17
N LEU A 90 -8.85 5.92 -13.40
CA LEU A 90 -10.24 5.46 -13.42
C LEU A 90 -11.21 6.59 -13.03
N LEU A 91 -10.92 7.31 -11.94
CA LEU A 91 -11.78 8.38 -11.46
C LEU A 91 -11.74 9.62 -12.36
N GLU A 92 -10.60 9.91 -12.98
CA GLU A 92 -10.49 10.98 -13.99
C GLU A 92 -11.37 10.69 -15.20
N ARG A 93 -11.38 9.43 -15.69
CA ARG A 93 -12.26 9.01 -16.81
C ARG A 93 -13.74 9.10 -16.48
N GLN A 94 -14.13 8.84 -15.23
CA GLN A 94 -15.53 8.97 -14.78
C GLN A 94 -15.97 10.43 -14.67
N GLN A 95 -15.04 11.36 -14.47
CA GLN A 95 -15.33 12.80 -14.36
C GLN A 95 -15.33 13.53 -15.71
N GLN A 96 -14.83 12.90 -16.77
CA GLN A 96 -14.96 13.48 -18.11
C GLN A 96 -16.41 13.35 -18.60
N PRO A 97 -17.11 14.47 -18.85
CA PRO A 97 -18.43 14.40 -19.46
C PRO A 97 -18.29 13.74 -20.84
N LEU A 98 -19.12 12.72 -21.08
CA LEU A 98 -19.38 12.24 -22.43
C LEU A 98 -19.88 13.43 -23.24
N GLY A 99 -19.03 13.97 -24.11
CA GLY A 99 -19.39 15.01 -25.07
C GLY A 99 -20.42 14.53 -26.07
#